data_AF-A0AAU9N3V5-F1
#
_entry.id   AF-A0AAU9N3V5-F1
#
_cell.length_a   1.000
_cell.length_b   1.000
_cell.length_c   1.000
_cell.angle_alpha   90.00
_cell.angle_beta   90.00
_cell.angle_gamma   90.00
#
_symmetry.space_group_name_H-M   'P 1'
#
loop_
_entity.id
_entity.type
_entity.pdbx_description
1 polymer ?
#
loop_
_entity_poly.entity_id
_entity_poly.type
_entity_poly.pdbx_seq_one_letter_code
_entity_poly.pdbx_strand_id
1 'polypeptide(L)'
;MNQAIFRPFYLGLLAWLCVFFVKAEDPYRFFIFEVTYGQISPLGVSQRGILINGKFPGPTIDCITNDNVINKLDEPFLITWNGI
;
A
#
# COMPACT_ATOMS: atom_id res chain seq x y z
N MET A 1 12.25 50.36 -16.96
CA MET A 1 13.19 49.55 -17.79
C MET A 1 13.75 48.34 -17.05
N ASN A 2 14.13 48.47 -15.77
CA ASN A 2 14.74 47.37 -14.99
C ASN A 2 13.80 46.17 -14.73
N GLN A 3 12.50 46.40 -14.53
CA GLN A 3 11.51 45.34 -14.27
C GLN A 3 11.42 44.29 -15.41
N ALA A 4 11.60 44.72 -16.67
CA ALA A 4 11.53 43.82 -17.82
C ALA A 4 12.75 42.88 -17.92
N ILE A 5 13.89 43.29 -17.37
CA ILE A 5 15.16 42.54 -17.41
C ILE A 5 15.16 41.42 -16.36
N PHE A 6 14.58 41.66 -15.18
CA PHE A 6 14.55 40.67 -14.10
C PHE A 6 13.42 39.64 -14.22
N ARG A 7 12.34 39.95 -14.95
CA ARG A 7 11.21 39.05 -15.19
C ARG A 7 11.59 37.65 -15.71
N PRO A 8 12.48 37.49 -16.71
CA PRO A 8 12.90 36.16 -17.16
C PRO A 8 13.68 35.38 -16.10
N PHE A 9 14.46 36.06 -15.25
CA PHE A 9 15.17 35.41 -14.15
C PHE A 9 14.20 34.87 -13.09
N TYR A 10 13.17 35.63 -12.72
CA TYR A 10 12.14 35.15 -11.80
C TYR A 10 11.34 33.97 -12.38
N LEU A 11 11.00 34.01 -13.66
CA LEU A 11 10.32 32.90 -14.34
C LEU A 11 11.20 31.64 -14.44
N GLY A 12 12.49 31.82 -14.73
CA GLY A 12 13.46 30.73 -14.76
C GLY A 12 13.67 30.10 -13.38
N LEU A 13 13.78 30.92 -12.33
CA LEU A 13 13.87 30.44 -10.95
C LEU A 13 12.62 29.67 -10.53
N LEU A 14 11.43 30.19 -10.87
CA LEU A 14 10.17 29.51 -10.57
C LEU A 14 10.07 28.16 -11.30
N ALA A 15 10.41 28.11 -12.59
CA ALA A 15 10.42 26.87 -13.36
C ALA A 15 11.41 25.85 -12.80
N TRP A 16 12.61 26.29 -12.38
CA TRP A 16 13.61 25.44 -11.74
C TRP A 16 13.15 24.90 -10.38
N LEU A 17 12.44 25.71 -9.59
CA LEU A 17 11.87 25.26 -8.32
C LEU A 17 10.77 24.21 -8.52
N CYS A 18 9.95 24.32 -9.57
CA CYS A 18 8.89 23.35 -9.86
C CYS A 18 9.41 21.92 -10.09
N VAL A 19 10.65 21.76 -10.59
CA VAL A 19 11.23 20.44 -10.88
C VAL A 19 11.44 19.62 -9.60
N PHE A 20 11.64 20.27 -8.45
CA PHE A 20 11.83 19.60 -7.15
C PHE A 20 10.52 19.15 -6.50
N PHE A 21 9.36 19.58 -7.01
CA PHE A 21 8.04 19.21 -6.46
C PHE A 21 7.32 18.11 -7.25
N VAL A 22 7.94 17.59 -8.31
CA VAL A 22 7.37 16.48 -9.07
C VAL A 22 7.64 15.17 -8.35
N LYS A 23 6.59 14.51 -7.86
CA LYS A 23 6.62 13.10 -7.49
C LYS A 23 6.07 12.27 -8.64
N ALA A 24 6.92 11.46 -9.25
CA ALA A 24 6.57 10.58 -10.38
C ALA A 24 6.36 9.11 -9.94
N GLU A 25 6.39 8.83 -8.64
CA GLU A 25 6.18 7.49 -8.08
C GLU A 25 4.72 7.30 -7.65
N ASP A 26 4.25 6.05 -7.76
CA ASP A 26 2.99 5.65 -7.14
C ASP A 26 3.11 5.63 -5.61
N PRO A 27 2.02 5.93 -4.87
CA PRO A 27 2.05 5.86 -3.42
C PRO A 27 2.26 4.42 -2.95
N TYR A 28 3.33 4.18 -2.19
CA TYR A 28 3.56 2.86 -1.57
C TYR A 28 2.43 2.52 -0.59
N ARG A 29 1.71 1.43 -0.85
CA ARG A 29 0.78 0.84 0.11
C ARG A 29 1.32 -0.49 0.62
N PHE A 30 1.22 -0.68 1.93
CA PHE A 30 1.65 -1.90 2.60
C PHE A 30 0.43 -2.55 3.25
N PHE A 31 0.16 -3.80 2.87
CA PHE A 31 -0.85 -4.61 3.51
C PHE A 31 -0.14 -5.54 4.51
N ILE A 32 -0.30 -5.23 5.79
CA ILE A 32 0.25 -6.05 6.87
C ILE A 32 -0.73 -7.18 7.15
N PHE A 33 -0.27 -8.41 6.95
CA PHE A 33 -1.04 -9.62 7.18
C PHE A 33 -0.56 -10.26 8.47
N GLU A 34 -1.37 -10.12 9.51
CA GLU A 34 -1.24 -10.86 10.76
C GLU A 34 -2.10 -12.11 10.66
N VAL A 35 -1.48 -13.22 10.29
CA VAL A 35 -2.15 -14.51 10.21
C VAL A 35 -2.15 -15.11 11.61
N THR A 36 -3.29 -15.59 12.08
CA THR A 36 -3.41 -16.19 13.41
C THR A 36 -4.40 -17.34 13.40
N TYR A 37 -4.31 -18.22 14.40
CA TYR A 37 -5.37 -19.18 14.67
C TYR A 37 -6.41 -18.58 15.60
N GLY A 38 -7.68 -18.91 15.36
CA GLY A 38 -8.79 -18.49 16.20
C GLY A 38 -10.00 -19.38 16.01
N GLN A 39 -10.99 -19.25 16.90
CA GLN A 39 -12.23 -19.99 16.82
C GLN A 39 -13.22 -19.25 15.89
N ILE A 40 -13.77 -19.98 14.93
CA ILE A 40 -14.77 -19.49 13.98
C ILE A 40 -15.94 -20.48 13.89
N SER A 41 -17.15 -19.98 13.60
CA SER A 41 -18.36 -20.80 13.47
C SER A 41 -19.15 -20.49 12.18
N PRO A 42 -18.57 -20.62 10.98
CA PRO A 42 -19.22 -20.23 9.73
C PRO A 42 -20.51 -21.03 9.44
N LEU A 43 -20.62 -22.25 9.97
CA LEU A 43 -21.78 -23.13 9.84
C LEU A 43 -22.50 -23.39 11.18
N GLY A 44 -22.27 -22.53 12.18
CA GLY A 44 -22.88 -22.66 13.50
C GLY A 44 -22.17 -23.61 14.49
N VAL A 45 -21.13 -24.32 14.05
CA VAL A 45 -20.26 -25.14 14.91
C VAL A 45 -18.89 -24.48 15.04
N SER A 46 -18.38 -24.39 16.27
CA SER A 46 -17.07 -23.78 16.56
C SER A 46 -15.93 -24.70 16.12
N GLN A 47 -14.99 -24.14 15.36
CA GLN A 47 -13.82 -24.83 14.84
C GLN A 47 -12.62 -23.88 14.75
N ARG A 48 -11.41 -24.44 14.86
CA ARG A 48 -10.16 -23.68 14.68
C ARG A 48 -10.01 -23.32 13.21
N GLY A 49 -9.96 -22.03 12.92
CA GLY A 49 -9.69 -21.48 11.60
C GLY A 49 -8.39 -20.68 11.57
N ILE A 50 -7.95 -20.36 10.34
CA ILE A 50 -6.87 -19.42 10.07
C ILE A 50 -7.53 -18.08 9.75
N LEU A 51 -7.12 -17.01 10.44
CA LEU A 51 -7.65 -15.67 10.29
C LEU A 51 -6.57 -14.76 9.74
N ILE A 52 -6.96 -13.78 8.94
CA ILE A 52 -6.08 -12.71 8.49
C ILE A 52 -6.57 -11.43 9.17
N ASN A 53 -5.70 -10.79 9.95
CA ASN A 53 -6.03 -9.62 10.77
C ASN A 53 -7.26 -9.86 11.66
N GLY A 54 -7.35 -11.06 12.25
CA GLY A 54 -8.45 -11.47 13.12
C GLY A 54 -9.80 -11.69 12.42
N LYS A 55 -9.83 -11.70 11.08
CA LYS A 55 -11.07 -11.86 10.29
C LYS A 55 -11.11 -13.17 9.53
N PHE A 56 -12.33 -13.70 9.39
CA PHE A 56 -12.67 -14.84 8.55
C PHE A 56 -14.05 -14.62 7.89
N PRO A 57 -14.18 -14.63 6.55
CA PRO A 57 -13.09 -14.65 5.58
C PRO A 57 -12.15 -13.44 5.76
N GLY A 58 -10.90 -13.58 5.30
CA GLY A 58 -9.91 -12.50 5.39
C GLY A 58 -10.36 -11.23 4.68
N PRO A 59 -9.74 -10.07 4.99
CA PRO A 59 -10.09 -8.80 4.37
C PRO A 59 -9.82 -8.83 2.86
N THR A 60 -10.70 -8.18 2.08
CA THR A 60 -10.47 -7.94 0.65
C THR A 60 -9.29 -6.99 0.47
N ILE A 61 -8.43 -7.31 -0.50
CA ILE A 61 -7.28 -6.49 -0.86
C ILE A 61 -7.65 -5.71 -2.12
N ASP A 62 -7.68 -4.38 -2.02
CA ASP A 62 -7.85 -3.47 -3.14
C ASP A 62 -6.52 -2.78 -3.41
N CYS A 63 -5.75 -3.34 -4.34
CA CYS A 63 -4.37 -2.96 -4.63
C CYS A 63 -4.15 -2.71 -6.13
N ILE A 64 -3.19 -1.86 -6.43
CA ILE A 64 -2.67 -1.66 -7.78
C ILE A 64 -1.33 -2.39 -7.95
N THR A 65 -0.79 -2.40 -9.16
CA THR A 65 0.55 -2.93 -9.41
C THR A 65 1.56 -2.24 -8.48
N ASN A 66 2.54 -3.01 -7.97
CA ASN A 66 3.63 -2.55 -7.08
C ASN A 66 3.28 -2.35 -5.59
N ASP A 67 2.09 -2.71 -5.13
CA ASP A 67 1.76 -2.79 -3.70
C ASP A 67 2.35 -4.06 -3.05
N ASN A 68 2.74 -3.97 -1.77
CA ASN A 68 3.47 -5.03 -1.08
C ASN A 68 2.67 -5.64 0.09
N VAL A 69 2.72 -6.97 0.21
CA VAL A 69 2.18 -7.72 1.36
C VAL A 69 3.33 -8.14 2.27
N ILE A 70 3.19 -7.88 3.57
CA ILE A 70 4.17 -8.26 4.59
C ILE A 70 3.55 -9.30 5.51
N ASN A 71 4.17 -10.48 5.61
CA ASN A 71 3.80 -11.53 6.55
C ASN A 71 4.47 -11.30 7.92
N LYS A 72 3.70 -11.45 9.01
CA LYS A 72 4.19 -11.31 10.39
C LYS A 72 4.18 -12.62 11.21
N LEU A 73 3.89 -13.76 10.59
CA LEU A 73 3.94 -15.05 11.25
C LEU A 73 5.34 -15.44 11.70
N ASP A 74 5.39 -16.14 12.83
CA ASP A 74 6.54 -16.87 13.36
C ASP A 74 6.70 -18.28 12.76
N GLU A 75 5.78 -18.70 11.88
CA GLU A 75 5.80 -19.99 11.16
C GLU A 75 5.82 -19.83 9.62
N PRO A 76 6.37 -20.81 8.87
CA PRO A 76 6.35 -20.79 7.42
C PRO A 76 4.92 -20.84 6.89
N PHE A 77 4.57 -19.92 6.01
CA PHE A 77 3.24 -19.84 5.40
C PHE A 77 3.35 -19.46 3.91
N LEU A 78 2.48 -20.03 3.09
CA LEU A 78 2.40 -19.79 1.65
C LEU A 78 1.14 -18.98 1.34
N ILE A 79 1.32 -17.79 0.77
CA ILE A 79 0.24 -17.00 0.16
C ILE A 79 0.25 -17.29 -1.35
N THR A 80 -0.93 -17.58 -1.91
CA THR A 80 -1.11 -17.70 -3.36
C THR A 80 -2.17 -16.70 -3.82
N TRP A 81 -1.96 -16.13 -5.01
CA TRP A 81 -2.92 -15.24 -5.65
C TRP A 81 -3.63 -16.04 -6.73
N ASN A 82 -4.85 -16.49 -6.44
CA ASN A 82 -5.59 -17.25 -7.44
C ASN A 82 -6.03 -16.31 -8.59
N GLY A 83 -5.56 -16.59 -9.80
CA GLY A 83 -5.94 -15.83 -11.01
C GLY A 83 -5.06 -14.62 -11.33
N ILE A 84 -4.00 -14.37 -10.56
CA ILE A 84 -2.86 -13.52 -10.94
C ILE A 84 -1.73 -14.45 -11.36
#